data_AF-A0AAE9AA96-F1
#
_entry.id   AF-A0AAE9AA96-F1
#
_cell.length_a   1.000
_cell.length_b   1.000
_cell.length_c   1.000
_cell.angle_alpha   90.00
_cell.angle_beta   90.00
_cell.angle_gamma   90.00
#
_symmetry.space_group_name_H-M   'P 1'
#
loop_
_entity.id
_entity.type
_entity.pdbx_description
1 polymer ?
#
loop_
_entity_poly.entity_id
_entity_poly.type
_entity_poly.pdbx_seq_one_letter_code
_entity_poly.pdbx_strand_id
1 'polypeptide(L)'
;MAMIILLLTSLAIGSASGQEDAAIIAPIKPLPPVNMCDTVKCPAGTKCVLHQIVCVTTPCDPIPTCEPIGDSKCPGKNQVWSDCGSACPKKCEQEEPVMCPAVCRPGCVCKKGFCLNKLGQCVADKNCGILTK
;
A
#
# COMPACT_ATOMS: atom_id res chain seq x y z
N MET A 1 -53.24 -71.55 -33.52
CA MET A 1 -52.45 -72.29 -32.51
C MET A 1 -51.71 -71.26 -31.69
N ALA A 2 -52.19 -70.90 -30.49
CA ALA A 2 -51.94 -71.64 -29.23
C ALA A 2 -50.42 -71.65 -28.95
N MET A 3 -49.88 -71.09 -27.87
CA MET A 3 -50.31 -71.01 -26.47
C MET A 3 -49.62 -69.79 -25.80
N ILE A 4 -50.24 -68.98 -24.93
CA ILE A 4 -50.85 -69.28 -23.62
C ILE A 4 -49.78 -69.66 -22.56
N ILE A 5 -49.61 -68.74 -21.58
CA ILE A 5 -49.10 -68.92 -20.19
C ILE A 5 -47.57 -69.12 -20.09
N LEU A 6 -46.81 -68.22 -19.45
CA LEU A 6 -46.70 -68.17 -17.99
C LEU A 6 -46.45 -66.75 -17.48
N LEU A 7 -47.44 -66.26 -16.72
CA LEU A 7 -47.30 -65.27 -15.67
C LEU A 7 -46.21 -65.73 -14.68
N LEU A 8 -45.12 -64.98 -14.58
CA LEU A 8 -44.27 -64.97 -13.39
C LEU A 8 -44.29 -63.55 -12.83
N THR A 9 -45.21 -63.38 -11.88
CA THR A 9 -45.22 -62.30 -10.91
C THR A 9 -43.87 -62.26 -10.18
N SER A 10 -43.18 -61.13 -10.24
CA SER A 10 -42.16 -60.78 -9.27
C SER A 10 -42.41 -59.34 -8.85
N LEU A 11 -43.21 -59.19 -7.80
CA LEU A 11 -43.11 -58.04 -6.93
C LEU A 11 -41.66 -57.99 -6.43
N ALA A 12 -40.91 -56.97 -6.81
CA ALA A 12 -39.67 -56.61 -6.13
C ALA A 12 -39.44 -55.10 -6.27
N ILE A 13 -40.03 -54.40 -5.30
CA ILE A 13 -39.38 -53.35 -4.50
C ILE A 13 -38.87 -52.15 -5.31
N GLY A 14 -39.63 -51.06 -5.23
CA GLY A 14 -39.12 -49.73 -5.54
C GLY A 14 -37.83 -49.49 -4.77
N SER A 15 -36.73 -49.34 -5.52
CA SER A 15 -35.53 -48.73 -4.99
C SER A 15 -35.85 -47.25 -4.86
N ALA A 16 -36.17 -46.82 -3.64
CA ALA A 16 -35.81 -45.46 -3.26
C ALA A 16 -34.28 -45.40 -3.43
N SER A 17 -33.82 -44.92 -4.60
CA SER A 17 -32.49 -44.38 -4.71
C SER A 17 -32.49 -43.19 -3.75
N GLY A 18 -32.10 -43.45 -2.51
CA GLY A 18 -31.69 -42.42 -1.59
C GLY A 18 -30.65 -41.62 -2.34
N GLN A 19 -31.04 -40.40 -2.71
CA GLN A 19 -30.06 -39.40 -3.06
C GLN A 19 -29.32 -39.15 -1.75
N GLU A 20 -28.21 -39.86 -1.57
CA GLU A 20 -27.12 -39.33 -0.79
C GLU A 20 -26.70 -38.07 -1.54
N ASP A 21 -27.36 -36.96 -1.27
CA ASP A 21 -26.80 -35.65 -1.51
C ASP A 21 -25.60 -35.54 -0.56
N ALA A 22 -24.52 -36.24 -0.91
CA ALA A 22 -23.22 -36.02 -0.37
C ALA A 22 -22.88 -34.59 -0.74
N ALA A 23 -23.02 -33.69 0.22
CA ALA A 23 -22.48 -32.35 0.12
C ALA A 23 -20.96 -32.51 0.02
N ILE A 24 -20.45 -32.70 -1.20
CA ILE A 24 -19.03 -32.64 -1.50
C ILE A 24 -18.67 -31.16 -1.34
N ILE A 25 -18.12 -30.82 -0.18
CA ILE A 25 -17.54 -29.50 0.06
C ILE A 25 -16.50 -29.30 -1.03
N ALA A 26 -16.77 -28.40 -1.98
CA ALA A 26 -15.82 -28.05 -3.02
C ALA A 26 -14.48 -27.66 -2.36
N PRO A 27 -13.32 -28.07 -2.90
CA PRO A 27 -12.04 -27.66 -2.36
C PRO A 27 -11.98 -26.13 -2.33
N ILE A 28 -11.88 -25.58 -1.13
CA ILE A 28 -11.64 -24.15 -0.91
C ILE A 28 -10.38 -23.77 -1.66
N LYS A 29 -10.55 -23.09 -2.80
CA LYS A 29 -9.44 -22.52 -3.55
C LYS A 29 -8.70 -21.55 -2.62
N PRO A 30 -7.38 -21.69 -2.42
CA PRO A 30 -6.62 -20.77 -1.59
C PRO A 30 -6.84 -19.35 -2.07
N LEU A 31 -7.22 -18.46 -1.15
CA LEU A 31 -7.33 -17.03 -1.47
C LEU A 31 -5.96 -16.52 -1.91
N PRO A 32 -5.91 -15.64 -2.93
CA PRO A 32 -4.64 -15.03 -3.33
C PRO A 32 -4.04 -14.27 -2.13
N PRO A 33 -2.70 -14.18 -2.02
CA PRO A 33 -2.06 -13.41 -0.98
C PRO A 33 -2.54 -11.96 -1.06
N VAL A 34 -3.26 -11.51 -0.02
CA VAL A 34 -3.80 -10.16 0.02
C VAL A 34 -2.69 -9.18 0.42
N ASN A 35 -2.45 -8.16 -0.40
CA ASN A 35 -1.66 -7.02 0.01
C ASN A 35 -2.58 -6.02 0.70
N MET A 36 -2.45 -5.93 2.01
CA MET A 36 -3.25 -5.05 2.86
C MET A 36 -3.03 -3.54 2.60
N CYS A 37 -2.01 -3.14 1.84
CA CYS A 37 -1.89 -1.75 1.37
C CYS A 37 -2.83 -1.43 0.21
N ASP A 38 -3.38 -2.42 -0.49
CA ASP A 38 -4.30 -2.20 -1.62
C ASP A 38 -5.67 -1.68 -1.15
N THR A 39 -6.03 -1.93 0.10
CA THR A 39 -7.29 -1.47 0.72
C THR A 39 -7.15 -0.20 1.56
N VAL A 40 -5.93 0.25 1.86
CA VAL A 40 -5.67 1.40 2.74
C VAL A 40 -5.54 2.69 1.93
N LYS A 41 -6.42 3.66 2.22
CA LYS A 41 -6.35 5.01 1.65
C LYS A 41 -5.54 5.92 2.59
N CYS A 42 -4.30 6.21 2.20
CA CYS A 42 -3.45 7.14 2.92
C CYS A 42 -3.76 8.62 2.59
N PRO A 43 -3.58 9.56 3.54
CA PRO A 43 -3.74 10.99 3.28
C PRO A 43 -2.70 11.53 2.29
N ALA A 44 -2.94 12.72 1.73
CA ALA A 44 -2.04 13.32 0.77
C ALA A 44 -0.61 13.52 1.35
N GLY A 45 0.39 13.05 0.60
CA GLY A 45 1.80 13.13 1.00
C GLY A 45 2.29 11.97 1.88
N THR A 46 1.52 10.89 2.00
CA THR A 46 1.96 9.63 2.63
C THR A 46 1.78 8.44 1.68
N LYS A 47 2.60 7.40 1.86
CA LYS A 47 2.53 6.12 1.13
C LYS A 47 2.27 5.00 2.13
N CYS A 48 1.56 3.96 1.70
CA CYS A 48 1.38 2.76 2.51
C CYS A 48 2.65 1.91 2.47
N VAL A 49 3.12 1.46 3.64
CA VAL A 49 4.28 0.59 3.80
C VAL A 49 3.90 -0.58 4.70
N LEU A 50 4.22 -1.80 4.27
CA LEU A 50 4.01 -3.02 5.05
C LEU A 50 5.15 -3.23 6.04
N HIS A 51 4.85 -3.11 7.33
CA HIS A 51 5.80 -3.41 8.39
C HIS A 51 5.71 -4.88 8.79
N GLN A 52 6.85 -5.57 8.78
CA GLN A 52 6.96 -6.91 9.32
C GLN A 52 7.05 -6.80 10.85
N ILE A 53 6.03 -7.30 11.56
CA ILE A 53 6.04 -7.33 13.02
C ILE A 53 6.54 -8.68 13.54
N VAL A 54 7.15 -8.65 14.72
CA VAL A 54 7.44 -9.88 15.46
C VAL A 54 6.17 -10.27 16.22
N CYS A 55 5.59 -11.40 15.84
CA CYS A 55 4.42 -11.96 16.52
C CYS A 55 4.84 -13.15 17.38
N VAL A 56 4.10 -13.36 18.47
CA VAL A 56 4.30 -14.53 19.36
C VAL A 56 3.82 -15.82 18.69
N THR A 57 2.84 -15.73 17.78
CA THR A 57 2.20 -16.86 17.08
C THR A 57 2.07 -16.57 15.58
N THR A 58 2.21 -17.59 14.74
CA THR A 58 2.08 -17.50 13.28
C THR A 58 0.67 -17.91 12.80
N PRO A 59 0.24 -17.46 11.60
CA PRO A 59 0.94 -16.61 10.62
C PRO A 59 1.04 -15.14 11.07
N CYS A 60 2.20 -14.54 10.80
CA CYS A 60 2.40 -13.11 10.99
C CYS A 60 1.91 -12.37 9.75
N ASP A 61 0.77 -11.70 9.87
CA ASP A 61 0.36 -10.74 8.85
C ASP A 61 1.16 -9.44 9.07
N PRO A 62 1.77 -8.87 8.01
CA PRO A 62 2.35 -7.53 8.09
C PRO A 62 1.31 -6.51 8.58
N ILE A 63 1.73 -5.30 8.95
CA ILE A 63 0.80 -4.21 9.29
C ILE A 63 0.93 -3.11 8.22
N PRO A 64 -0.17 -2.60 7.64
CA PRO A 64 -0.12 -1.46 6.74
C PRO A 64 -0.04 -0.17 7.57
N THR A 65 1.01 0.62 7.37
CA THR A 65 1.14 1.95 7.98
C THR A 65 1.32 3.01 6.90
N CYS A 66 0.75 4.21 7.12
CA CYS A 66 0.94 5.35 6.22
C CYS A 66 2.16 6.15 6.66
N GLU A 67 3.23 6.09 5.87
CA GLU A 67 4.47 6.84 6.12
C GLU A 67 4.57 8.07 5.21
N PRO A 68 5.22 9.17 5.63
CA PRO A 68 5.47 10.30 4.75
C PRO A 68 6.17 9.89 3.44
N ILE A 69 5.72 10.45 2.32
CA ILE A 69 6.45 10.38 1.04
C ILE A 69 7.65 11.34 1.14
N GLY A 70 8.65 10.92 1.90
CA GLY A 70 10.00 11.46 1.94
C GLY A 70 10.96 10.47 1.29
N ASP A 71 12.12 10.96 0.85
CA ASP A 71 13.22 10.03 0.58
C ASP A 71 13.51 9.25 1.86
N SER A 72 13.79 7.96 1.77
CA SER A 72 14.23 7.17 2.94
C SER A 72 15.47 7.77 3.62
N LYS A 73 16.27 8.55 2.87
CA LYS A 73 17.40 9.33 3.36
C LYS A 73 16.99 10.65 4.03
N CYS A 74 15.82 11.19 3.70
CA CYS A 74 15.31 12.48 4.18
C CYS A 74 13.91 12.30 4.78
N PRO A 75 13.81 11.94 6.07
CA PRO A 75 12.53 11.68 6.72
C PRO A 75 11.68 12.95 6.91
N GLY A 76 12.29 14.13 6.75
CA GLY A 76 11.57 15.40 6.85
C GLY A 76 10.56 15.60 5.73
N LYS A 77 9.36 16.08 6.08
CA LYS A 77 8.33 16.44 5.10
C LYS A 77 8.88 17.49 4.12
N ASN A 78 8.55 17.32 2.84
CA ASN A 78 8.97 18.22 1.75
C ASN A 78 10.49 18.36 1.59
N GLN A 79 11.25 17.36 2.01
CA GLN A 79 12.69 17.27 1.75
C GLN A 79 12.98 16.27 0.63
N VAL A 80 14.12 16.46 -0.01
CA VAL A 80 14.69 15.55 -1.01
C VAL A 80 16.19 15.42 -0.75
N TRP A 81 16.75 14.23 -0.95
CA TRP A 81 18.20 14.06 -0.87
C TRP A 81 18.87 14.73 -2.07
N SER A 82 19.96 15.47 -1.83
CA SER A 82 20.82 16.01 -2.88
C SER A 82 22.28 15.70 -2.57
N ASP A 83 23.01 15.19 -3.55
CA ASP A 83 24.47 15.01 -3.44
C ASP A 83 25.22 16.35 -3.57
N CYS A 84 24.56 17.40 -4.07
CA CYS A 84 25.08 18.77 -4.10
C CYS A 84 23.98 19.74 -3.67
N GLY A 85 23.68 19.79 -2.38
CA GLY A 85 22.84 20.82 -1.77
C GLY A 85 23.58 22.15 -1.62
N SER A 86 22.84 23.25 -1.52
CA SER A 86 23.41 24.57 -1.22
C SER A 86 23.97 24.63 0.20
N ALA A 87 25.13 25.28 0.38
CA ALA A 87 25.65 25.63 1.70
C ALA A 87 24.81 26.68 2.45
N CYS A 88 23.96 27.40 1.72
CA CYS A 88 23.03 28.39 2.26
C CYS A 88 21.60 27.93 1.93
N PRO A 89 20.98 27.09 2.77
CA PRO A 89 19.60 26.67 2.55
C PRO A 89 18.68 27.90 2.58
N LYS A 90 17.72 27.94 1.64
CA LYS A 90 16.73 29.01 1.56
C LYS A 90 15.88 29.03 2.82
N LYS A 91 15.96 30.11 3.60
CA LYS A 91 15.06 30.36 4.74
C LYS A 91 13.78 31.01 4.25
N CYS A 92 12.67 30.72 4.91
CA CYS A 92 11.41 31.38 4.58
C CYS A 92 11.52 32.89 4.82
N GLU A 93 10.87 33.69 3.97
CA GLU A 93 10.84 35.15 4.08
C GLU A 93 12.22 35.82 3.93
N GLN A 94 13.23 35.07 3.50
CA GLN A 94 14.54 35.62 3.18
C GLN A 94 14.45 36.39 1.86
N GLU A 95 14.76 37.69 1.91
CA GLU A 95 14.93 38.53 0.72
C GLU A 95 16.21 38.11 -0.01
N GLU A 96 16.15 37.97 -1.34
CA GLU A 96 17.34 37.83 -2.16
C GLU A 96 18.00 39.22 -2.34
N PRO A 97 19.33 39.37 -2.34
CA PRO A 97 20.35 38.33 -2.58
C PRO A 97 21.21 37.99 -1.35
N VAL A 98 21.46 36.69 -1.14
CA VAL A 98 22.45 36.20 -0.17
C VAL A 98 23.69 35.76 -0.94
N MET A 99 24.83 36.36 -0.65
CA MET A 99 26.12 35.83 -1.13
C MET A 99 26.31 34.43 -0.55
N CYS A 100 26.26 33.43 -1.42
CA CYS A 100 26.47 32.04 -1.03
C CYS A 100 27.66 31.45 -1.82
N PRO A 101 28.63 30.82 -1.14
CA PRO A 101 29.70 30.12 -1.83
C PRO A 101 29.14 28.95 -2.65
N ALA A 102 29.65 28.78 -3.87
CA ALA A 102 29.29 27.69 -4.78
C ALA A 102 29.94 26.36 -4.37
N VAL A 103 29.72 25.94 -3.12
CA VAL A 103 30.23 24.69 -2.56
C VAL A 103 29.09 23.71 -2.34
N CYS A 104 29.26 22.49 -2.82
CA CYS A 104 28.29 21.42 -2.64
C CYS A 104 28.28 20.92 -1.19
N ARG A 105 27.08 20.81 -0.61
CA ARG A 105 26.83 20.15 0.68
C ARG A 105 25.85 18.99 0.48
N PRO A 106 26.32 17.73 0.45
CA PRO A 106 25.44 16.58 0.40
C PRO A 106 24.50 16.55 1.61
N GLY A 107 23.21 16.27 1.39
CA GLY A 107 22.23 16.21 2.45
C GLY A 107 20.80 16.44 1.99
N CYS A 108 19.90 16.56 2.96
CA CYS A 108 18.49 16.83 2.72
C CYS A 108 18.26 18.33 2.45
N VAL A 109 17.64 18.63 1.32
CA VAL A 109 17.27 20.00 0.93
C VAL A 109 15.75 20.11 0.81
N CYS A 110 15.21 21.31 1.00
CA CYS A 110 13.79 21.55 0.74
C CYS A 110 13.48 21.37 -0.75
N LYS A 111 12.37 20.71 -1.07
CA LYS A 111 11.86 20.59 -2.44
C LYS A 111 11.63 21.98 -3.03
N LYS A 112 11.66 22.09 -4.37
CA LYS A 112 11.31 23.34 -5.06
C LYS A 112 9.93 23.85 -4.59
N GLY A 113 9.82 25.13 -4.28
CA GLY A 113 8.59 25.72 -3.71
C GLY A 113 8.55 25.74 -2.17
N PHE A 114 9.52 25.13 -1.50
CA PHE A 114 9.59 25.06 -0.05
C PHE A 114 10.83 25.77 0.50
N CYS A 115 10.74 26.25 1.73
CA CYS A 115 11.78 26.97 2.45
C CYS A 115 11.91 26.44 3.88
N LEU A 116 13.07 26.67 4.49
CA LEU A 116 13.34 26.29 5.87
C LEU A 116 12.73 27.31 6.84
N ASN A 117 11.80 26.88 7.69
CA ASN A 117 11.26 27.72 8.76
C ASN A 117 12.23 27.80 9.96
N LYS A 118 11.89 28.60 10.98
CA LYS A 118 12.68 28.75 12.21
C LYS A 118 12.83 27.44 13.02
N LEU A 119 11.97 26.46 12.77
CA LEU A 119 11.99 25.13 13.39
C LEU A 119 12.83 24.11 12.59
N GLY A 120 13.46 24.53 11.48
CA GLY A 120 14.24 23.61 10.63
C GLY A 120 13.38 22.71 9.74
N GLN A 121 12.11 23.03 9.52
CA GLN A 121 11.19 22.25 8.69
C GLN A 121 10.98 22.90 7.32
N CYS A 122 10.80 22.09 6.28
CA CYS A 122 10.48 22.57 4.93
C CYS A 122 8.98 22.83 4.79
N VAL A 123 8.61 24.10 4.76
CA VAL A 123 7.22 24.58 4.61
C VAL A 123 7.05 25.32 3.29
N ALA A 124 5.81 25.43 2.82
CA ALA A 124 5.53 26.15 1.58
C ALA A 124 5.99 27.61 1.73
N ASP A 125 6.79 28.08 0.78
CA ASP A 125 7.29 29.44 0.81
C ASP A 125 6.22 30.40 0.29
N LYS A 126 5.80 31.36 1.11
CA LYS A 126 4.85 32.41 0.71
C LYS A 126 5.42 33.32 -0.38
N ASN A 127 6.75 33.40 -0.49
CA ASN A 127 7.46 34.14 -1.54
C ASN A 127 7.72 33.28 -2.78
N CYS A 128 7.37 31.99 -2.78
CA CYS A 128 7.22 31.24 -4.02
C CYS A 128 5.91 31.67 -4.68
N GLY A 129 5.91 32.88 -5.23
CA GLY A 129 5.03 33.19 -6.31
C GLY A 129 5.20 32.11 -7.36
N ILE A 130 4.08 31.48 -7.73
CA ILE A 130 3.87 31.00 -9.08
C ILE A 130 4.49 29.62 -9.38
N LEU A 131 3.72 28.57 -9.07
CA LEU A 131 3.56 27.43 -9.99
C LEU A 131 2.71 27.89 -11.20
N THR A 132 3.19 28.85 -12.00
CA THR A 132 2.73 29.02 -13.39
C THR A 132 3.98 28.80 -14.24
N LYS A 133 4.00 27.82 -15.13
CA LYS A 133 3.04 27.58 -16.20
C LYS A 133 3.05 26.09 -16.58
#